data_AF-A0A6B3HEH2-F1
#
_entry.id   AF-A0A6B3HEH2-F1
#
_cell.length_a   1.000
_cell.length_b   1.000
_cell.length_c   1.000
_cell.angle_alpha   90.00
_cell.angle_beta   90.00
_cell.angle_gamma   90.00
#
_symmetry.space_group_name_H-M   'P 1'
#
loop_
_entity.id
_entity.type
_entity.pdbx_description
1 polymer ?
#
loop_
_entity_poly.entity_id
_entity_poly.type
_entity_poly.pdbx_seq_one_letter_code
_entity_poly.pdbx_strand_id
1 'polypeptide(L)'
;ADRDPDRFADPDALDLSRSDNQHLGYGHGIHYCLGAPLARLEGQAAVATLLRRLPGLRLAGESADLRWRGGLIMRGLRTLPVEFEPGSRLEESDTLSPL
;
A
#
# COMPACT_ATOMS: atom_id res chain seq x y z
N ALA A 1 16.96 -8.64 -5.58
CA ALA A 1 15.86 -9.59 -5.33
C ALA A 1 14.53 -9.04 -5.87
N ASP A 2 13.80 -8.16 -5.16
CA ASP A 2 12.46 -7.75 -5.63
C ASP A 2 12.44 -6.82 -6.85
N ARG A 3 13.63 -6.36 -7.30
CA ARG A 3 13.86 -5.68 -8.58
C ARG A 3 14.94 -6.35 -9.42
N ASP A 4 15.13 -7.64 -9.23
CA ASP A 4 16.11 -8.41 -9.97
C ASP A 4 15.62 -8.68 -11.41
N PRO A 5 16.33 -8.19 -12.45
CA PRO A 5 15.93 -8.39 -13.84
C PRO A 5 15.99 -9.85 -14.27
N ASP A 6 16.77 -10.70 -13.59
CA ASP A 6 16.82 -12.13 -13.88
C ASP A 6 15.57 -12.87 -13.35
N ARG A 7 14.81 -12.25 -12.42
CA ARG A 7 13.59 -12.82 -11.84
C ARG A 7 12.30 -12.19 -12.37
N PHE A 8 12.32 -10.87 -12.59
CA PHE A 8 11.15 -10.09 -12.95
C PHE A 8 11.40 -9.33 -14.25
N ALA A 9 10.55 -9.56 -15.25
CA ALA A 9 10.49 -8.69 -16.43
C ALA A 9 10.10 -7.27 -16.01
N ASP A 10 10.77 -6.27 -16.60
CA ASP A 10 10.59 -4.84 -16.29
C ASP A 10 10.49 -4.56 -14.77
N PRO A 11 11.57 -4.84 -14.00
CA PRO A 11 11.51 -4.86 -12.54
C PRO A 11 11.25 -3.50 -11.89
N ASP A 12 11.47 -2.40 -12.63
CA ASP A 12 11.22 -1.03 -12.18
C ASP A 12 9.81 -0.53 -12.54
N ALA A 13 9.06 -1.25 -13.37
CA ALA A 13 7.69 -0.91 -13.72
C ALA A 13 6.70 -1.38 -12.64
N LEU A 14 5.77 -0.51 -12.25
CA LEU A 14 4.65 -0.88 -11.39
C LEU A 14 3.53 -1.49 -12.22
N ASP A 15 3.49 -2.82 -12.30
CA ASP A 15 2.42 -3.58 -12.93
C ASP A 15 1.57 -4.32 -11.87
N LEU A 16 0.35 -3.82 -11.64
CA LEU A 16 -0.60 -4.41 -10.69
C LEU A 16 -1.27 -5.70 -11.22
N SER A 17 -1.14 -5.99 -12.51
CA SER A 17 -1.73 -7.17 -13.15
C SER A 17 -0.80 -8.39 -13.18
N ARG A 18 0.45 -8.23 -12.73
CA ARG A 18 1.47 -9.28 -12.70
C ARG A 18 0.99 -10.49 -11.89
N SER A 19 0.90 -11.65 -12.56
CA SER A 19 0.46 -12.92 -11.96
C SER A 19 1.58 -13.67 -11.24
N ASP A 20 2.80 -13.69 -11.79
CA ASP A 20 3.98 -14.25 -11.13
C ASP A 20 4.69 -13.19 -10.29
N ASN A 21 4.31 -13.10 -9.01
CA ASN A 21 4.79 -12.08 -8.07
C ASN A 21 5.37 -12.67 -6.78
N GLN A 22 6.38 -13.54 -6.92
CA GLN A 22 7.09 -14.16 -5.78
C GLN A 22 8.13 -13.21 -5.19
N HIS A 23 7.66 -12.08 -4.66
CA HIS A 23 8.50 -11.09 -3.98
C HIS A 23 8.97 -11.59 -2.60
N LEU A 24 10.09 -11.04 -2.10
CA LEU A 24 10.68 -11.34 -0.80
C LEU A 24 10.35 -10.30 0.28
N GLY A 25 9.44 -9.36 0.02
CA GLY A 25 8.94 -8.41 1.03
C GLY A 25 8.43 -9.01 2.35
N TYR A 26 8.06 -10.31 2.39
CA TYR A 26 7.69 -11.04 3.61
C TYR A 26 8.75 -12.05 4.09
N GLY A 27 9.94 -12.05 3.49
CA GLY A 27 10.96 -13.07 3.71
C GLY A 27 10.61 -14.41 3.07
N HIS A 28 11.36 -15.45 3.43
CA HIS A 28 11.21 -16.82 2.92
C HIS A 28 11.72 -17.84 3.94
N GLY A 29 11.31 -19.11 3.81
CA GLY A 29 11.78 -20.21 4.65
C GLY A 29 11.24 -20.20 6.09
N ILE A 30 12.04 -20.70 7.04
CA ILE A 30 11.62 -20.90 8.44
C ILE A 30 11.29 -19.59 9.18
N HIS A 31 11.73 -18.45 8.65
CA HIS A 31 11.45 -17.10 9.18
C HIS A 31 10.51 -16.30 8.28
N TYR A 32 9.73 -16.97 7.42
CA TYR A 32 8.68 -16.32 6.65
C TYR A 32 7.75 -15.53 7.58
N CYS A 33 7.39 -14.31 7.19
CA CYS A 33 6.66 -13.38 8.04
C CYS A 33 5.34 -13.99 8.51
N LEU A 34 5.25 -14.24 9.82
CA LEU A 34 4.05 -14.74 10.47
C LEU A 34 2.83 -13.81 10.23
N GLY A 35 3.08 -12.50 10.11
CA GLY A 35 2.07 -11.49 9.86
C GLY A 35 1.69 -11.29 8.40
N ALA A 36 2.27 -12.02 7.43
CA ALA A 36 2.01 -11.81 6.01
C ALA A 36 0.51 -11.85 5.63
N PRO A 37 -0.33 -12.79 6.15
CA PRO A 37 -1.76 -12.79 5.85
C PRO A 37 -2.48 -11.53 6.36
N LEU A 38 -2.18 -11.09 7.58
CA LEU A 38 -2.80 -9.90 8.17
C LEU A 38 -2.36 -8.63 7.42
N ALA A 39 -1.07 -8.49 7.14
CA ALA A 39 -0.54 -7.35 6.39
C ALA A 39 -1.18 -7.23 4.99
N ARG A 40 -1.48 -8.35 4.33
CA ARG A 40 -2.20 -8.37 3.05
C ARG A 40 -3.64 -7.89 3.22
N LEU A 41 -4.37 -8.43 4.20
CA LEU A 41 -5.74 -8.03 4.50
C LEU A 41 -5.82 -6.52 4.79
N GLU A 42 -4.97 -6.02 5.67
CA GLU A 42 -4.92 -4.62 6.05
C GLU A 42 -4.55 -3.72 4.87
N GLY A 43 -3.53 -4.09 4.09
CA GLY A 43 -3.12 -3.34 2.90
C GLY A 43 -4.23 -3.23 1.86
N GLN A 44 -4.92 -4.35 1.58
CA GLN A 44 -6.06 -4.37 0.66
C GLN A 44 -7.20 -3.47 1.16
N ALA A 45 -7.60 -3.63 2.43
CA ALA A 45 -8.69 -2.85 3.02
C ALA A 45 -8.36 -1.35 3.05
N ALA A 46 -7.16 -0.98 3.48
CA ALA A 46 -6.71 0.40 3.61
C ALA A 46 -6.63 1.10 2.25
N VAL A 47 -5.92 0.51 1.28
CA VAL A 47 -5.76 1.13 -0.05
C VAL A 47 -7.09 1.22 -0.78
N ALA A 48 -7.90 0.16 -0.79
CA ALA A 48 -9.20 0.18 -1.45
C ALA A 48 -10.16 1.20 -0.81
N THR A 49 -10.13 1.35 0.51
CA THR A 49 -10.97 2.33 1.23
C THR A 49 -10.50 3.75 0.98
N LEU A 50 -9.20 4.00 1.01
CA LEU A 50 -8.60 5.31 0.73
C LEU A 50 -8.96 5.79 -0.68
N LEU A 51 -8.83 4.93 -1.69
CA LEU A 51 -9.18 5.29 -3.07
C LEU A 51 -10.69 5.51 -3.28
N ARG A 52 -11.55 4.80 -2.54
CA ARG A 52 -13.01 4.98 -2.60
C ARG A 52 -13.51 6.22 -1.86
N ARG A 53 -12.95 6.52 -0.69
CA ARG A 53 -13.47 7.55 0.23
C ARG A 53 -12.83 8.92 0.05
N LEU A 54 -11.64 8.99 -0.57
CA LEU A 54 -10.92 10.23 -0.82
C LEU A 54 -10.85 10.51 -2.33
N PRO A 55 -11.96 10.96 -2.96
CA PRO A 55 -11.95 11.32 -4.38
C PRO A 55 -10.97 12.47 -4.64
N GLY A 56 -10.34 12.47 -5.82
CA GLY A 56 -9.35 13.47 -6.19
C GLY A 56 -8.05 13.44 -5.36
N LEU A 57 -7.78 12.34 -4.64
CA LEU A 57 -6.57 12.21 -3.82
C LEU A 57 -5.30 12.43 -4.64
N ARG A 58 -4.50 13.42 -4.23
CA ARG A 58 -3.22 13.76 -4.85
C ARG A 58 -2.21 14.26 -3.81
N LEU A 59 -0.94 14.28 -4.21
CA LEU A 59 0.13 14.87 -3.40
C LEU A 59 -0.13 16.36 -3.19
N ALA A 60 -0.01 16.81 -1.94
CA ALA A 60 -0.03 18.22 -1.58
C ALA A 60 1.42 18.74 -1.54
N GLY A 61 2.00 18.96 -2.71
CA GLY A 61 3.39 19.42 -2.89
C GLY A 61 4.15 18.64 -3.96
N GLU A 62 5.45 18.89 -4.07
CA GLU A 62 6.31 18.23 -5.05
C GLU A 62 6.86 16.90 -4.52
N SER A 63 6.99 15.91 -5.41
CA SER A 63 7.57 14.61 -5.05
C SER A 63 9.03 14.70 -4.57
N ALA A 64 9.77 15.70 -5.04
CA ALA A 64 11.15 15.98 -4.65
C ALA A 64 11.29 16.39 -3.17
N ASP A 65 10.21 16.87 -2.54
CA ASP A 65 10.20 17.26 -1.12
C ASP A 65 9.96 16.09 -0.19
N LEU A 66 9.52 14.94 -0.71
CA LEU A 66 9.28 13.75 0.09
C LEU A 66 10.58 13.28 0.75
N ARG A 67 10.46 12.86 2.02
CA ARG A 67 11.58 12.37 2.82
C ARG A 67 11.31 10.95 3.25
N TRP A 68 12.23 10.06 2.92
CA TRP A 68 12.23 8.70 3.42
C TRP A 68 12.58 8.68 4.91
N ARG A 69 12.02 7.73 5.64
CA ARG A 69 12.46 7.40 7.01
C ARG A 69 13.92 6.95 6.94
N GLY A 70 14.69 7.35 7.95
CA GLY A 70 16.04 6.79 8.15
C GLY A 70 15.96 5.36 8.68
N GLY A 71 17.06 4.61 8.52
CA GLY A 71 17.18 3.22 8.95
C GLY A 71 17.33 2.25 7.77
N LEU A 72 17.82 1.05 8.07
CA LEU A 72 18.14 0.04 7.05
C LEU A 72 17.00 -0.96 6.80
N ILE A 73 16.05 -1.07 7.72
CA ILE A 73 15.09 -2.18 7.75
C ILE A 73 13.77 -1.83 7.04
N MET A 74 13.29 -0.59 7.17
CA MET A 74 11.98 -0.20 6.64
C MET A 74 12.11 0.93 5.63
N ARG A 75 11.60 0.70 4.42
CA ARG A 75 11.42 1.74 3.41
C ARG A 75 10.01 2.31 3.52
N GLY A 76 9.90 3.53 4.03
CA GLY A 76 8.63 4.25 4.10
C GLY A 76 8.87 5.75 4.17
N LEU A 77 7.89 6.55 3.74
CA LEU A 77 7.97 8.00 3.85
C LEU A 77 7.80 8.43 5.31
N ARG A 78 8.51 9.49 5.71
CA ARG A 78 8.33 10.12 7.03
C ARG A 78 6.96 10.80 7.13
N THR A 79 6.56 11.45 6.04
CA THR A 79 5.27 12.13 5.89
C THR A 79 4.88 12.05 4.42
N LEU A 80 3.59 11.90 4.16
CA LEU A 80 3.01 11.95 2.81
C LEU A 80 1.88 12.99 2.83
N PRO A 81 2.18 14.28 2.58
CA PRO A 81 1.16 15.32 2.48
C PRO A 81 0.25 15.04 1.29
N VAL A 82 -1.06 15.05 1.52
CA VAL A 82 -2.07 14.81 0.50
C VAL A 82 -3.21 15.78 0.63
N GLU A 83 -3.90 16.01 -0.48
CA GLU A 83 -5.18 16.70 -0.53
C GLU A 83 -6.17 15.90 -1.36
N PHE A 84 -7.44 16.06 -1.05
CA PHE A 84 -8.55 15.33 -1.66
C PHE A 84 -9.79 16.20 -1.60
N GLU A 85 -10.77 15.86 -2.43
CA GLU A 85 -12.06 16.56 -2.46
C GLU A 85 -12.85 16.24 -1.18
N PRO A 86 -13.41 17.24 -0.48
CA PRO A 86 -14.22 17.00 0.70
C PRO A 86 -15.42 16.10 0.36
N GLY A 87 -15.44 14.88 0.92
CA GLY A 87 -16.59 13.99 0.79
C GLY A 87 -17.74 14.43 1.69
N SER A 88 -18.98 14.27 1.22
CA SER A 88 -20.14 14.23 2.13
C SER A 88 -19.97 13.03 3.06
N ARG A 89 -20.18 13.22 4.38
CA ARG A 89 -20.18 12.10 5.33
C ARG A 89 -21.16 11.04 4.81
N LEU A 90 -20.68 9.80 4.66
CA LEU A 90 -21.58 8.68 4.44
C LEU A 90 -22.41 8.55 5.72
N GLU A 91 -23.71 8.85 5.62
CA GLU A 91 -24.67 8.58 6.70
C GLU A 91 -24.56 7.12 7.10
N GLU A 92 -24.51 6.89 8.41
CA GLU A 92 -24.35 5.59 9.06
C GLU A 92 -25.63 4.74 8.87
N SER A 93 -25.81 4.19 7.67
CA SER A 93 -26.85 3.21 7.36
C SER A 93 -26.20 1.92 6.87
N ASP A 94 -25.41 1.31 7.75
CA ASP A 94 -25.23 -0.14 7.73
C ASP A 94 -25.61 -0.61 9.13
N THR A 95 -26.92 -0.78 9.31
CA THR A 95 -27.52 -1.46 10.43
C THR A 95 -26.80 -2.78 10.62
N LEU A 96 -26.01 -2.90 11.69
CA LEU A 96 -25.78 -4.18 12.36
C LEU A 96 -27.18 -4.74 12.67
N SER A 97 -27.68 -5.59 11.77
CA SER A 97 -28.77 -6.49 12.08
C SER A 97 -28.13 -7.64 12.87
N PRO A 98 -28.35 -7.75 14.19
CA PRO A 98 -27.83 -8.86 14.96
C PRO A 98 -28.58 -10.13 14.55
N LEU A 99 -27.82 -11.19 14.24
CA LEU A 99 -28.29 -12.56 14.40
C LEU A 99 -28.22 -12.94 15.87
#